data_AF-A0A0U2NAS6-F1
#
_entry.id   AF-A0A0U2NAS6-F1
#
_cell.length_a   1.000
_cell.length_b   1.000
_cell.length_c   1.000
_cell.angle_alpha   90.00
_cell.angle_beta   90.00
_cell.angle_gamma   90.00
#
_symmetry.space_group_name_H-M   'P 1'
#
loop_
_entity.id
_entity.type
_entity.pdbx_description
1 polymer ?
#
loop_
_entity_poly.entity_id
_entity_poly.type
_entity_poly.pdbx_seq_one_letter_code
_entity_poly.pdbx_strand_id
1 'polypeptide(L)' 'MHGFEHDEEHEPLIRVMALHALGYCERLFYLEEVEGIRLADSAVFDGRRQHELLPEYSSIERLLLESGPLWSD' A
#
# COMPACT_ATOMS: atom_id res chain seq x y z
N MET A 1 -24.85 -28.50 -15.79
CA MET A 1 -24.28 -27.66 -14.72
C MET A 1 -22.99 -28.30 -14.24
N HIS A 2 -21.90 -28.16 -14.99
CA HIS A 2 -20.58 -28.51 -14.47
C HIS A 2 -20.12 -27.35 -13.60
N GLY A 3 -20.02 -27.59 -12.29
CA GLY A 3 -19.33 -26.68 -11.39
C GLY A 3 -17.86 -26.68 -11.78
N PHE A 4 -17.30 -25.50 -11.97
CA PHE A 4 -15.85 -25.35 -12.06
C PHE A 4 -15.31 -25.48 -10.64
N GLU A 5 -14.72 -26.63 -10.33
CA GLU A 5 -13.81 -26.77 -9.19
C GLU A 5 -12.58 -25.92 -9.54
N HIS A 6 -12.53 -24.68 -9.03
CA HIS A 6 -11.32 -23.87 -9.05
C HIS A 6 -10.41 -24.41 -7.95
N ASP A 7 -9.21 -24.87 -8.32
CA ASP A 7 -8.10 -25.01 -7.38
C ASP A 7 -7.99 -23.68 -6.61
N GLU A 8 -8.04 -23.73 -5.27
CA GLU A 8 -7.95 -22.54 -4.41
C GLU A 8 -6.54 -21.93 -4.34
N GLU A 9 -5.63 -22.27 -5.25
CA GLU A 9 -4.34 -21.58 -5.41
C GLU A 9 -4.57 -20.22 -6.08
N HIS A 10 -5.09 -19.27 -5.28
CA HIS A 10 -5.16 -17.88 -5.70
C HIS A 10 -3.75 -17.30 -5.71
N GLU A 11 -3.35 -16.80 -6.88
CA GLU A 11 -2.15 -15.96 -7.01
C GLU A 11 -2.21 -14.84 -5.96
N PRO A 12 -1.11 -14.60 -5.21
CA PRO A 12 -1.08 -13.60 -4.15
C PRO A 12 -1.38 -12.21 -4.72
N LEU A 13 -2.15 -11.42 -3.97
CA LEU A 13 -2.46 -10.04 -4.36
C LEU A 13 -1.20 -9.18 -4.35
N ILE A 14 -1.13 -8.27 -5.31
CA ILE A 14 -0.11 -7.23 -5.36
C ILE A 14 -0.27 -6.24 -4.20
N ARG A 15 0.83 -5.86 -3.56
CA ARG A 15 0.81 -4.85 -2.49
C ARG A 15 0.58 -3.47 -3.06
N VAL A 16 -0.13 -2.61 -2.32
CA VAL A 16 -0.39 -1.22 -2.72
C VAL A 16 0.92 -0.46 -3.05
N MET A 17 1.97 -0.63 -2.23
CA MET A 17 3.27 -0.01 -2.51
C MET A 17 3.87 -0.43 -3.87
N ALA A 18 3.62 -1.66 -4.30
CA ALA A 18 4.11 -2.14 -5.60
C ALA A 18 3.40 -1.46 -6.77
N LEU A 19 2.12 -1.07 -6.62
CA LEU A 19 1.41 -0.28 -7.63
C LEU A 19 2.05 1.11 -7.80
N HIS A 20 2.43 1.75 -6.70
CA HIS A 20 3.17 3.01 -6.73
C HIS A 20 4.54 2.86 -7.39
N ALA A 21 5.28 1.80 -7.03
CA ALA A 21 6.57 1.51 -7.65
C ALA A 21 6.45 1.26 -9.15
N LEU A 22 5.44 0.50 -9.60
CA LEU A 22 5.19 0.22 -11.01
C LEU A 22 4.84 1.50 -11.80
N GLY A 23 4.00 2.37 -11.24
CA GLY A 23 3.67 3.65 -11.86
C GLY A 23 4.82 4.65 -11.90
N TYR A 24 5.79 4.53 -10.99
CA TYR A 24 6.98 5.38 -10.95
C TYR A 24 8.12 4.87 -11.83
N CYS A 25 8.49 3.59 -11.68
CA CYS A 25 9.58 2.95 -12.41
C CYS A 25 9.50 1.42 -12.33
N GLU A 26 9.39 0.74 -13.48
CA GLU A 26 9.37 -0.73 -13.56
C GLU A 26 10.57 -1.41 -12.89
N ARG A 27 11.75 -0.80 -12.97
CA ARG A 27 12.96 -1.33 -12.31
C ARG A 27 12.84 -1.29 -10.78
N LEU A 28 12.23 -0.23 -10.22
CA LEU A 28 11.99 -0.14 -8.78
C LEU A 28 10.98 -1.21 -8.34
N PHE A 29 9.90 -1.39 -9.11
CA PHE A 29 8.95 -2.47 -8.90
C PHE A 29 9.63 -3.85 -8.86
N TYR A 30 10.51 -4.13 -9.82
CA TYR A 30 11.23 -5.41 -9.87
C TYR A 30 12.09 -5.62 -8.61
N LEU A 31 12.89 -4.61 -8.22
CA LEU A 31 13.76 -4.72 -7.03
C LEU A 31 12.95 -4.92 -5.75
N GLU A 32 11.86 -4.18 -5.58
CA GLU A 32 11.11 -4.22 -4.33
C GLU A 32 10.11 -5.39 -4.27
N GLU A 33 9.26 -5.56 -5.27
CA GLU A 33 8.18 -6.55 -5.24
C GLU A 33 8.63 -7.95 -5.63
N VAL A 34 9.41 -8.05 -6.71
CA VAL A 34 9.84 -9.35 -7.27
C VAL A 34 11.05 -9.88 -6.49
N GLU A 35 12.08 -9.06 -6.30
CA GLU A 35 13.31 -9.47 -5.59
C GLU A 35 13.24 -9.28 -4.08
N GLY A 36 12.23 -8.56 -3.56
CA GLY A 36 12.08 -8.33 -2.13
C GLY A 36 13.12 -7.39 -1.51
N ILE A 37 13.90 -6.67 -2.32
CA ILE A 37 14.97 -5.77 -1.87
C ILE A 37 14.34 -4.46 -1.40
N ARG A 38 14.25 -4.29 -0.08
CA ARG A 38 13.78 -3.05 0.55
C ARG A 38 14.65 -2.71 1.76
N LEU A 39 14.97 -1.44 1.91
CA LEU A 39 15.66 -0.93 3.10
C LEU A 39 14.68 -0.11 3.93
N ALA A 40 14.28 -0.64 5.09
CA ALA A 40 13.58 0.15 6.08
C ALA A 40 14.59 1.02 6.84
N ASP A 41 14.33 2.31 6.92
CA ASP A 41 15.14 3.24 7.72
C ASP A 41 14.55 3.43 9.14
N SER A 42 15.22 4.26 9.95
CA SER A 42 14.76 4.59 11.30
C SER A 42 13.34 5.17 11.32
N ALA A 43 12.97 5.98 10.32
CA ALA A 43 11.66 6.61 10.27
C ALA A 43 10.54 5.57 10.07
N VAL A 44 10.79 4.52 9.26
CA VAL A 44 9.85 3.39 9.12
C VAL A 44 9.67 2.65 10.45
N PHE A 45 10.76 2.37 11.17
CA PHE A 45 10.67 1.67 12.46
C PHE A 45 9.98 2.52 13.53
N ASP A 46 10.27 3.81 13.57
CA ASP A 46 9.62 4.74 14.51
C ASP A 46 8.13 4.86 14.21
N GLY A 47 7.74 4.94 12.93
CA GLY A 47 6.34 4.93 12.51
C GLY A 47 5.61 3.65 12.91
N ARG A 48 6.23 2.46 12.74
CA ARG A 48 5.63 1.19 13.18
C ARG A 48 5.41 1.15 14.69
N ARG A 49 6.40 1.56 15.48
CA ARG A 49 6.28 1.64 16.95
C ARG A 49 5.15 2.58 17.35
N GLN A 50 5.04 3.74 16.69
CA GLN A 50 3.94 4.67 16.95
C GLN A 50 2.58 4.04 16.62
N HIS A 51 2.46 3.34 15.49
CA HIS A 51 1.23 2.66 15.10
C HIS A 51 0.77 1.59 16.11
N GLU A 52 1.70 0.84 16.71
CA GLU A 52 1.38 -0.15 17.75
C GLU A 52 0.83 0.46 19.04
N LEU A 53 1.16 1.73 19.31
CA LEU A 53 0.68 2.46 20.49
C LEU A 53 -0.68 3.13 20.26
N LEU A 54 -1.12 3.25 19.00
CA LEU A 54 -2.44 3.79 18.69
C LEU A 54 -3.52 2.74 18.95
N PRO A 55 -4.71 3.15 19.44
CA PRO A 55 -5.83 2.24 19.54
C PRO A 55 -6.26 1.76 18.15
N GLU A 56 -6.66 0.49 18.04
CA GLU A 56 -7.11 -0.15 16.79
C GLU A 56 -8.29 0.60 16.14
N TYR A 57 -9.11 1.25 16.97
CA TYR A 57 -10.15 2.18 16.55
C TYR A 57 -9.96 3.52 17.23
N SER A 58 -9.62 4.53 16.44
CA SER A 58 -9.74 5.93 16.82
C SER A 58 -10.97 6.51 16.13
N SER A 59 -11.82 7.25 16.85
CA SER A 59 -12.85 8.06 16.21
C SER A 59 -12.17 9.10 15.32
N ILE A 60 -12.46 9.08 14.02
CA ILE A 60 -12.07 10.16 13.11
C ILE A 60 -12.87 11.39 13.53
N GLU A 61 -12.28 12.28 14.32
CA GLU A 61 -12.99 13.46 14.84
C GLU A 61 -13.31 14.49 13.75
N ARG A 62 -12.51 14.53 12.68
CA ARG A 62 -12.75 15.35 11.47
C ARG A 62 -11.82 14.94 10.33
N LEU A 63 -12.37 14.55 9.18
CA LEU A 63 -11.62 14.38 7.93
C LEU A 63 -12.17 15.37 6.91
N LEU A 64 -11.54 16.53 6.80
CA LEU A 64 -11.96 17.60 5.91
C LEU A 64 -11.15 17.50 4.63
N LEU A 65 -11.80 17.08 3.54
CA LEU A 65 -11.17 17.00 2.23
C LEU A 65 -11.26 18.40 1.60
N GLU A 66 -10.17 19.17 1.69
CA GLU A 66 -10.07 20.46 1.01
C GLU A 66 -9.72 20.22 -0.46
N SER A 67 -10.63 20.58 -1.36
CA SER A 67 -10.31 20.67 -2.79
C SER A 67 -9.71 22.06 -3.08
N GLY A 68 -8.47 22.11 -3.55
CA GLY A 68 -7.96 23.30 -4.24
C GLY A 68 -8.60 23.45 -5.62
N PRO A 69 -8.59 24.66 -6.22
CA PRO A 69 -9.05 24.85 -7.59
C PRO A 69 -8.21 23.96 -8.51
N LEU A 70 -8.89 23.18 -9.36
CA LEU A 70 -8.22 22.20 -10.22
C LEU A 70 -7.26 22.85 -11.21
N TRP A 71 -7.49 24.12 -11.60
CA TRP A 71 -6.64 24.92 -12.49
C TRP A 71 -6.96 26.40 -12.23
N SER A 72 -5.96 27.30 -12.33
CA SER A 72 -6.21 28.73 -12.58
C SER A 72 -5.90 28.96 -14.05
N ASP A 73 -6.82 29.62 -14.77
CA ASP A 73 -6.64 30.03 -16.17
C ASP A 73 -5.32 30.80 -16.38
#